data_AF-A0A6L7MFW4-F1
#
_entry.id   AF-A0A6L7MFW4-F1
#
_cell.length_a   1.000
_cell.length_b   1.000
_cell.length_c   1.000
_cell.angle_alpha   90.00
_cell.angle_beta   90.00
_cell.angle_gamma   90.00
#
_symmetry.space_group_name_H-M   'P 1'
#
loop_
_entity.id
_entity.type
_entity.pdbx_description
1 polymer ?
#
loop_
_entity_poly.entity_id
_entity_poly.type
_entity_poly.pdbx_seq_one_letter_code
_entity_poly.pdbx_strand_id
1 'polypeptide(L)' 'MSEHADIEKQRVRDDFSNAAASYDTAAVLQREVCERTLERVDMLKLQPRRVLDVGTATGRSLKGLASRFPNSSMVACD' A
#
# COMPACT_ATOMS: atom_id res chain seq x y z
N MET A 1 -34.45 6.76 -0.98
CA MET A 1 -33.63 5.89 -1.85
C MET A 1 -32.20 6.38 -1.78
N SER A 2 -31.38 5.78 -0.93
CA SER A 2 -29.93 6.00 -0.94
C SER A 2 -29.31 4.61 -0.95
N GLU A 3 -28.77 4.24 -2.09
CA GLU A 3 -28.14 2.96 -2.34
C GLU A 3 -26.68 3.10 -1.84
N HIS A 4 -26.46 2.72 -0.59
CA HIS A 4 -25.10 2.49 -0.11
C HIS A 4 -24.63 1.21 -0.80
N ALA A 5 -23.70 1.35 -1.75
CA ALA A 5 -22.94 0.21 -2.22
C ALA A 5 -22.09 -0.28 -1.05
N ASP A 6 -22.63 -1.24 -0.29
CA ASP A 6 -21.87 -1.98 0.71
C ASP A 6 -20.79 -2.75 -0.03
N ILE A 7 -19.61 -2.13 -0.14
CA ILE A 7 -18.44 -2.76 -0.70
C ILE A 7 -18.09 -3.91 0.24
N GLU A 8 -18.42 -5.13 -0.18
CA GLU A 8 -18.06 -6.35 0.54
C GLU A 8 -16.54 -6.49 0.55
N LYS A 9 -15.90 -5.94 1.58
CA LYS A 9 -14.44 -5.90 1.75
C LYS A 9 -13.77 -7.27 1.57
N GLN A 10 -14.46 -8.34 1.96
CA GLN A 10 -13.98 -9.70 1.77
C GLN A 10 -13.88 -10.06 0.29
N ARG A 11 -14.96 -9.82 -0.45
CA ARG A 11 -15.01 -10.06 -1.89
C ARG A 11 -14.01 -9.20 -2.66
N VAL A 12 -13.83 -7.94 -2.24
CA VAL A 12 -12.77 -7.08 -2.80
C VAL A 12 -11.38 -7.68 -2.53
N ARG A 13 -11.08 -8.10 -1.29
CA ARG A 13 -9.78 -8.76 -1.01
C ARG A 13 -9.57 -10.03 -1.82
N ASP A 14 -10.60 -10.86 -1.95
CA ASP A 14 -10.51 -12.13 -2.65
C ASP A 14 -10.34 -11.89 -4.16
N ASP A 15 -11.06 -10.91 -4.72
CA ASP A 15 -10.90 -10.48 -6.12
C ASP A 15 -9.51 -9.88 -6.37
N PHE A 16 -8.98 -9.06 -5.46
CA PHE A 16 -7.61 -8.53 -5.55
C PHE A 16 -6.53 -9.64 -5.42
N SER A 17 -6.74 -10.61 -4.53
CA SER A 17 -5.81 -11.72 -4.30
C SER A 17 -5.82 -12.72 -5.46
N ASN A 18 -6.99 -13.03 -6.00
CA ASN A 18 -7.15 -13.94 -7.15
C ASN A 18 -6.70 -13.29 -8.47
N ALA A 19 -6.94 -11.98 -8.66
CA ALA A 19 -6.50 -11.26 -9.85
C ALA A 19 -4.98 -11.00 -9.88
N ALA A 20 -4.28 -11.11 -8.75
CA ALA A 20 -2.82 -10.99 -8.67
C ALA A 20 -2.09 -12.05 -9.53
N ALA A 21 -2.74 -13.18 -9.82
CA ALA A 21 -2.18 -14.22 -10.68
C ALA A 21 -2.43 -13.99 -12.18
N SER A 22 -3.40 -13.15 -12.57
CA SER A 22 -3.86 -13.06 -13.97
C SER A 22 -3.85 -11.66 -14.59
N TYR A 23 -3.40 -10.62 -13.88
CA TYR A 23 -3.49 -9.26 -14.39
C TYR A 23 -2.23 -8.42 -14.20
N ASP A 24 -1.41 -8.33 -15.25
CA ASP A 24 -0.32 -7.36 -15.38
C ASP A 24 -0.78 -5.93 -15.06
N THR A 25 -2.02 -5.56 -15.39
CA THR A 25 -2.54 -4.21 -15.14
C THR A 25 -2.82 -3.92 -13.66
N ALA A 26 -3.18 -4.93 -12.85
CA ALA A 26 -3.38 -4.73 -11.41
C ALA A 26 -2.04 -4.49 -10.70
N ALA A 27 -1.00 -5.23 -11.10
CA ALA A 27 0.37 -5.00 -10.65
C ALA A 27 0.89 -3.62 -11.07
N VAL A 28 0.58 -3.17 -12.29
CA VAL A 28 0.91 -1.82 -12.77
C VAL A 28 0.21 -0.73 -11.94
N LEU A 29 -1.09 -0.87 -11.70
CA LEU A 29 -1.85 0.10 -10.90
C LEU A 29 -1.33 0.15 -9.45
N GLN A 30 -1.11 -1.00 -8.83
CA GLN A 30 -0.57 -1.08 -7.47
C GLN A 30 0.80 -0.39 -7.38
N ARG A 31 1.68 -0.63 -8.37
CA ARG A 31 2.99 0.02 -8.44
C ARG A 31 2.86 1.53 -8.56
N GLU A 32 2.03 2.02 -9.48
CA GLU A 32 1.81 3.46 -9.70
C GLU A 32 1.26 4.15 -8.44
N VAL A 33 0.27 3.53 -7.79
CA VAL A 33 -0.30 4.07 -6.54
C VAL A 33 0.74 4.09 -5.43
N CYS A 34 1.55 3.03 -5.31
CA CYS A 34 2.65 2.96 -4.34
C CYS A 34 3.68 4.07 -4.58
N GLU A 35 4.12 4.26 -5.82
CA GLU A 35 5.12 5.26 -6.21
C GLU A 35 4.63 6.68 -5.91
N ARG A 36 3.42 7.04 -6.36
CA ARG A 36 2.80 8.36 -6.07
C ARG A 36 2.57 8.59 -4.58
N THR A 37 2.32 7.54 -3.81
CA THR A 37 2.15 7.66 -2.36
C THR A 37 3.48 7.96 -1.70
N LEU A 38 4.55 7.27 -2.10
CA LEU A 38 5.91 7.51 -1.62
C LEU A 38 6.41 8.93 -1.99
N GLU A 39 6.08 9.42 -3.19
CA GLU A 39 6.38 10.81 -3.57
C GLU A 39 5.71 11.84 -2.65
N ARG A 40 4.48 11.58 -2.20
CA ARG A 40 3.82 12.46 -1.22
C ARG A 40 4.49 12.40 0.14
N VAL A 41 5.06 11.26 0.52
CA VAL A 41 5.84 11.12 1.75
C VAL A 41 7.09 12.01 1.70
N ASP A 42 7.71 12.19 0.53
CA ASP A 42 8.87 13.09 0.37
C ASP A 42 8.54 14.56 0.65
N MET A 43 7.27 14.95 0.55
CA MET A 43 6.82 16.30 0.87
C MET A 43 6.66 16.53 2.38
N LEU A 44 6.66 15.47 3.19
CA LEU A 44 6.48 15.54 4.63
C LEU A 44 7.82 15.88 5.32
N LYS A 45 7.83 16.92 6.15
CA LYS A 45 8.97 17.26 7.02
C LYS A 45 8.93 16.45 8.32
N LEU A 46 8.89 15.12 8.19
CA LEU A 46 8.82 14.20 9.32
C LEU A 46 10.10 13.35 9.42
N GLN A 47 10.51 13.06 10.65
CA GLN A 47 11.54 12.07 10.96
C GLN A 47 10.98 11.07 11.96
N PRO A 48 10.11 10.15 11.51
CA PRO A 48 9.53 9.16 12.41
C PRO A 48 10.63 8.29 13.02
N ARG A 49 10.40 7.81 14.24
CA ARG A 49 11.20 6.73 14.83
C ARG A 49 10.63 5.35 14.52
N ARG A 50 9.34 5.29 14.17
CA ARG A 50 8.59 4.07 13.92
C ARG A 50 7.65 4.29 12.75
N VAL A 51 7.59 3.31 11.85
CA VAL A 51 6.73 3.28 10.67
C VAL A 51 5.98 1.95 10.68
N LEU A 52 4.66 2.00 10.55
CA LEU A 52 3.79 0.84 10.38
C LEU A 52 3.20 0.88 8.98
N ASP A 53 3.45 -0.15 8.19
CA ASP A 53 2.80 -0.40 6.92
C ASP A 53 1.66 -1.41 7.15
N VAL A 54 0.44 -1.06 6.72
CA VAL A 54 -0.78 -1.87 6.89
C VAL A 54 -1.29 -2.25 5.50
N GLY A 55 -1.46 -3.54 5.23
CA GLY A 55 -1.78 -4.04 3.89
C GLY A 55 -0.56 -4.01 2.98
N THR A 56 0.58 -4.47 3.49
CA THR A 56 1.91 -4.30 2.86
C THR A 56 2.06 -5.08 1.55
N ALA A 57 1.19 -6.06 1.29
CA ALA A 57 1.16 -6.86 0.06
C ALA A 57 2.57 -7.35 -0.34
N THR A 58 3.10 -6.90 -1.47
CA THR A 58 4.43 -7.32 -1.99
C THR A 58 5.63 -6.66 -1.30
N GLY A 59 5.42 -5.80 -0.29
CA GLY A 59 6.49 -5.14 0.46
C GLY A 59 7.17 -3.97 -0.24
N ARG A 60 6.58 -3.48 -1.34
CA ARG A 60 7.16 -2.43 -2.19
C ARG A 60 7.16 -1.06 -1.50
N SER A 61 6.07 -0.73 -0.80
CA SER A 61 5.92 0.46 0.04
C SER A 61 6.95 0.49 1.17
N LEU A 62 7.10 -0.63 1.88
CA LEU A 62 8.06 -0.76 2.99
C LEU A 62 9.50 -0.47 2.55
N LYS A 63 9.93 -0.99 1.39
CA LYS A 63 11.27 -0.68 0.83
C LYS A 63 11.45 0.81 0.54
N GLY A 64 10.43 1.45 -0.04
CA GLY A 64 10.46 2.88 -0.34
C GLY A 64 10.47 3.76 0.91
N LEU A 65 9.81 3.33 1.99
CA LEU A 65 9.82 4.00 3.29
C LEU A 65 11.17 3.80 3.99
N ALA A 66 11.78 2.61 3.89
CA ALA A 66 13.09 2.30 4.44
C ALA A 66 14.18 3.24 3.93
N SER A 67 14.18 3.52 2.62
CA SER A 67 15.19 4.38 2.00
C SER A 67 15.04 5.84 2.42
N ARG A 68 13.80 6.29 2.69
CA ARG A 68 13.49 7.66 3.13
C ARG A 68 13.76 7.88 4.61
N PHE A 69 13.50 6.85 5.43
CA PHE A 69 13.64 6.91 6.88
C PHE A 69 14.59 5.81 7.39
N PRO A 70 15.89 5.88 7.07
CA PRO A 70 16.85 4.81 7.39
C PRO A 70 17.03 4.56 8.89
N ASN A 71 16.68 5.53 9.73
CA ASN A 71 16.75 5.43 11.20
C ASN A 71 15.41 5.05 11.85
N SER A 72 14.37 4.76 11.05
CA SER A 72 13.09 4.28 11.57
C SER A 72 13.10 2.78 11.81
N SER A 73 12.46 2.35 12.89
CA SER A 73 12.00 0.97 13.02
C SER A 73 10.77 0.77 12.14
N MET A 74 10.80 -0.23 11.27
CA MET A 74 9.69 -0.56 10.38
C MET A 74 8.97 -1.82 10.85
N VAL A 75 7.65 -1.77 10.82
CA VAL A 75 6.76 -2.90 11.10
C VAL A 75 5.78 -3.02 9.92
N ALA A 76 5.52 -4.25 9.48
CA ALA A 76 4.51 -4.56 8.49
C ALA A 76 3.40 -5.41 9.13
N CYS A 77 2.16 -5.15 8.75
CA CYS A 77 0.99 -5.91 9.17
C CYS A 77 0.09 -6.14 7.95
N ASP A 78 -0.27 -7.40 7.69
CA ASP A 78 -1.18 -7.82 6.62
C ASP A 78 -2.19 -8.84 7.16
#